data_AF-A0A0D3DBZ9-F1
#
_entry.id   AF-A0A0D3DBZ9-F1
#
_cell.length_a   1.000
_cell.length_b   1.000
_cell.length_c   1.000
_cell.angle_alpha   90.00
_cell.angle_beta   90.00
_cell.angle_gamma   90.00
#
_symmetry.space_group_name_H-M   'P 1'
#
loop_
_entity.id
_entity.type
_entity.pdbx_description
1 polymer ?
#
loop_
_entity_poly.entity_id
_entity_poly.type
_entity_poly.pdbx_seq_one_letter_code
_entity_poly.pdbx_strand_id
1 'polypeptide(L)'
;MVRLDNLSDEDFVNLDLSDEDKANFYQWDEDSKYFFHGCTEINDSGGYHCSDCDMYLHKECAESPSEINHPSHTRHPLTLLTQGAPDDSHINSCRLCGGKFRRLIYHCSECEFSLDPVCARKPPPLIVDHLKGHEHVLTLMPRLIFFTCNACGMVGDRSPYIDGKYGAYSCLKCPQYAVHSRCATREDVWDGEELEYEPEEEMEDVEPFKVVGENLINHFTHEEHNLRFKEGGGGEERMRCRACVLPIDLDSFYSCVDCDFILHEVCANLPRKKRHVLHNTSLTLQTHIPHHKLYKGVFRCSACKEFSSGFSYIGCGIQLDVRCGSITEPFVHQGHPHPLFFTLPDPKTCRSCGIWQYKVLNCIECDFPLCFGCATLPYVVRNQKHDRHPITLCFGEKASTGQYWCDICETRLNPSKYFYTCEDCASTLHVHCVHLEGLLHVKPGNKFSYFGYGFEMVLGNRINRPRCESCYELCVGSFLLSTDYKDMYACSKSCLYEFPQR
;
A
#
# COMPACT_ATOMS: atom_id res chain seq x y z
N MET A 1 8.96 -1.80 56.09
CA MET A 1 10.38 -2.11 56.32
C MET A 1 10.49 -3.27 57.29
N VAL A 2 10.32 -4.48 56.77
CA VAL A 2 10.90 -5.68 57.38
C VAL A 2 11.89 -6.19 56.35
N ARG A 3 13.08 -6.55 56.82
CA ARG A 3 14.26 -6.94 56.04
C ARG A 3 14.41 -8.44 56.24
N LEU A 4 14.46 -9.23 55.18
CA LEU A 4 14.85 -10.63 55.26
C LEU A 4 15.74 -10.95 54.08
N ASP A 5 16.93 -11.44 54.40
CA ASP A 5 17.99 -11.84 53.48
C ASP A 5 17.82 -13.32 53.09
N ASN A 6 18.18 -13.66 51.83
CA ASN A 6 18.38 -15.00 51.21
C ASN A 6 17.22 -15.60 50.37
N LEU A 7 16.96 -15.05 49.17
CA LEU A 7 16.33 -15.79 48.07
C LEU A 7 17.35 -16.02 46.94
N SER A 8 17.41 -17.24 46.40
CA SER A 8 18.30 -17.60 45.29
C SER A 8 17.63 -17.34 43.93
N ASP A 9 18.41 -17.16 42.85
CA ASP A 9 17.91 -16.82 41.51
C ASP A 9 16.86 -17.82 40.93
N GLU A 10 16.75 -19.03 41.49
CA GLU A 10 15.78 -20.06 41.07
C GLU A 10 14.39 -19.92 41.72
N ASP A 11 14.27 -19.21 42.85
CA ASP A 11 13.03 -19.12 43.64
C ASP A 11 12.09 -17.98 43.19
N PHE A 12 12.49 -17.18 42.19
CA PHE A 12 11.82 -15.92 41.84
C PHE A 12 10.64 -16.06 40.86
N VAL A 13 10.42 -17.25 40.25
CA VAL A 13 9.46 -17.42 39.12
C VAL A 13 8.57 -18.66 39.23
N ASN A 14 8.27 -19.11 40.45
CA ASN A 14 7.23 -20.10 40.72
C ASN A 14 6.42 -19.67 41.94
N LEU A 15 5.71 -18.56 41.81
CA LEU A 15 4.91 -17.99 42.89
C LEU A 15 3.54 -18.69 43.00
N ASP A 16 3.54 -19.94 43.45
CA ASP A 16 2.41 -20.48 44.22
C ASP A 16 2.54 -19.91 45.66
N LEU A 17 2.34 -18.60 45.77
CA LEU A 17 2.62 -17.81 46.97
C LEU A 17 1.71 -18.23 48.13
N SER A 18 2.29 -18.87 49.15
CA SER A 18 1.71 -18.85 50.49
C SER A 18 1.64 -17.39 50.97
N ASP A 19 0.66 -17.04 51.83
CA ASP A 19 0.46 -15.65 52.28
C ASP A 19 1.66 -15.05 53.04
N GLU A 20 2.66 -15.86 53.43
CA GLU A 20 3.90 -15.42 54.09
C GLU A 20 4.99 -14.95 53.10
N ASP A 21 5.05 -15.49 51.88
CA ASP A 21 6.09 -15.16 50.88
C ASP A 21 5.79 -13.83 50.13
N LYS A 22 4.57 -13.29 50.28
CA LYS A 22 4.15 -11.97 49.78
C LYS A 22 4.81 -10.80 50.53
N ALA A 23 5.57 -11.05 51.59
CA ALA A 23 6.11 -10.00 52.47
C ALA A 23 7.35 -9.25 51.95
N ASN A 24 8.02 -9.75 50.89
CA ASN A 24 9.26 -9.16 50.34
C ASN A 24 9.06 -8.34 49.05
N PHE A 25 7.83 -8.27 48.53
CA PHE A 25 7.53 -7.56 47.30
C PHE A 25 6.78 -6.26 47.60
N TYR A 26 7.30 -5.13 47.12
CA TYR A 26 6.56 -3.87 47.16
C TYR A 26 5.88 -3.64 45.80
N GLN A 27 4.56 -3.55 45.81
CA GLN A 27 3.77 -3.08 44.68
C GLN A 27 4.03 -1.57 44.51
N TRP A 28 4.33 -1.12 43.29
CA TRP A 28 4.54 0.30 43.00
C TRP A 28 3.57 0.74 41.89
N ASP A 29 2.85 1.84 42.13
CA ASP A 29 2.10 2.59 41.11
C ASP A 29 2.89 3.77 40.53
N GLU A 30 2.85 3.84 39.20
CA GLU A 30 2.91 4.96 38.24
C GLU A 30 3.88 6.14 38.51
N ASP A 31 4.89 6.29 37.62
CA ASP A 31 5.46 7.55 37.08
C ASP A 31 6.93 7.42 36.61
N SER A 32 7.53 6.23 36.69
CA SER A 32 8.93 6.00 36.31
C SER A 32 9.05 4.92 35.25
N LYS A 33 9.66 5.25 34.09
CA LYS A 33 9.97 4.29 33.03
C LYS A 33 11.08 3.33 33.49
N TYR A 34 10.71 2.29 34.24
CA TYR A 34 11.61 1.21 34.59
C TYR A 34 11.78 0.24 33.43
N PHE A 35 12.98 -0.33 33.31
CA PHE A 35 13.26 -1.34 32.30
C PHE A 35 12.96 -2.72 32.88
N PHE A 36 11.79 -3.28 32.54
CA PHE A 36 11.40 -4.60 33.00
C PHE A 36 12.27 -5.71 32.38
N HIS A 37 12.72 -6.63 33.22
CA HIS A 37 13.65 -7.71 32.86
C HIS A 37 12.96 -9.00 32.43
N GLY A 38 11.66 -9.12 32.71
CA GLY A 38 10.89 -10.34 32.44
C GLY A 38 10.53 -10.52 30.98
N CYS A 39 10.01 -9.48 30.34
CA CYS A 39 9.47 -9.57 28.99
C CYS A 39 9.71 -8.30 28.16
N THR A 40 9.30 -8.34 26.90
CA THR A 40 9.49 -7.24 25.95
C THR A 40 8.38 -6.18 25.96
N GLU A 41 7.35 -6.32 26.79
CA GLU A 41 6.24 -5.36 26.91
C GLU A 41 6.71 -4.02 27.48
N ILE A 42 6.15 -2.92 26.96
CA ILE A 42 6.39 -1.54 27.42
C ILE A 42 5.02 -1.00 27.86
N ASN A 43 4.51 -1.49 28.97
CA ASN A 43 3.27 -1.02 29.57
C ASN A 43 3.50 -0.62 31.03
N ASP A 44 2.64 0.25 31.55
CA ASP A 44 2.68 0.70 32.95
C ASP A 44 1.88 -0.24 33.88
N SER A 45 1.71 -1.51 33.49
CA SER A 45 1.12 -2.49 34.41
C SER A 45 2.07 -2.65 35.59
N GLY A 46 1.58 -2.34 36.79
CA GLY A 46 2.36 -2.43 38.03
C GLY A 46 3.15 -3.74 38.14
N GLY A 47 4.24 -3.70 38.90
CA GLY A 47 5.21 -4.79 38.93
C GLY A 47 5.73 -5.10 40.32
N TYR A 48 6.62 -6.08 40.33
CA TYR A 48 7.38 -6.50 41.50
C TYR A 48 8.84 -6.09 41.33
N HIS A 49 9.44 -5.60 42.41
CA HIS A 49 10.87 -5.32 42.50
C HIS A 49 11.52 -6.26 43.53
N CYS A 50 12.64 -6.84 43.12
CA CYS A 50 13.55 -7.59 43.98
C CYS A 50 14.63 -6.66 44.51
N SER A 51 14.70 -6.43 45.82
CA SER A 51 15.79 -5.62 46.39
C SER A 51 17.16 -6.30 46.30
N ASP A 52 17.19 -7.63 46.28
CA ASP A 52 18.43 -8.41 46.41
C ASP A 52 19.13 -8.56 45.06
N CYS A 53 18.33 -8.78 44.03
CA CYS A 53 18.75 -9.02 42.66
C CYS A 53 18.53 -7.82 41.72
N ASP A 54 18.01 -6.71 42.27
CA ASP A 54 17.64 -5.47 41.59
C ASP A 54 16.80 -5.68 40.32
N MET A 55 15.92 -6.69 40.35
CA MET A 55 15.09 -7.09 39.22
C MET A 55 13.72 -6.44 39.27
N TYR A 56 13.25 -5.99 38.11
CA TYR A 56 11.89 -5.50 37.89
C TYR A 56 11.13 -6.45 36.97
N LEU A 57 10.02 -7.03 37.45
CA LEU A 57 9.11 -7.86 36.67
C LEU A 57 7.71 -7.23 36.66
N HIS A 58 7.02 -7.28 35.52
CA HIS A 58 5.58 -7.04 35.52
C HIS A 58 4.91 -8.08 36.42
N LYS A 59 3.79 -7.72 37.05
CA LYS A 59 3.05 -8.64 37.91
C LYS A 59 2.76 -9.97 37.21
N GLU A 60 2.29 -9.89 35.98
CA GLU A 60 1.93 -11.04 35.16
C GLU A 60 3.15 -11.85 34.67
N CYS A 61 4.35 -11.26 34.69
CA CYS A 61 5.59 -11.99 34.42
C CYS A 61 6.05 -12.79 35.63
N ALA A 62 5.88 -12.26 36.85
CA ALA A 62 6.23 -12.96 38.08
C ALA A 62 5.25 -14.10 38.39
N GLU A 63 3.97 -13.91 38.05
CA GLU A 63 2.89 -14.90 38.21
C GLU A 63 2.80 -15.88 37.03
N SER A 64 3.84 -15.95 36.17
CA SER A 64 3.83 -16.85 35.02
C SER A 64 3.98 -18.32 35.45
N PRO A 65 3.15 -19.24 34.92
CA PRO A 65 3.25 -20.66 35.25
C PRO A 65 4.57 -21.29 34.76
N SER A 66 5.09 -22.28 35.50
CA SER A 66 6.32 -23.00 35.11
C SER A 66 6.18 -23.83 33.84
N GLU A 67 4.96 -24.27 33.51
CA GLU A 67 4.69 -25.10 32.36
C GLU A 67 3.37 -24.69 31.68
N ILE A 68 3.36 -24.61 30.35
CA ILE A 68 2.16 -24.27 29.57
C ILE A 68 1.97 -25.19 28.37
N ASN A 69 0.70 -25.43 28.01
CA ASN A 69 0.33 -25.98 26.71
C ASN A 69 -0.07 -24.83 25.79
N HIS A 70 0.62 -24.67 24.67
CA HIS A 70 0.43 -23.52 23.79
C HIS A 70 -0.26 -23.91 22.48
N PRO A 71 -1.27 -23.17 21.97
CA PRO A 71 -1.97 -23.50 20.72
C PRO A 71 -1.06 -23.62 19.50
N SER A 72 0.01 -22.82 19.43
CA SER A 72 1.01 -22.90 18.36
C SER A 72 2.03 -24.05 18.54
N HIS A 73 2.01 -24.75 19.67
CA HIS A 73 2.89 -25.88 19.96
C HIS A 73 2.16 -26.92 20.82
N THR A 74 1.26 -27.69 20.20
CA THR A 74 0.36 -28.63 20.89
C THR A 74 0.98 -29.98 21.21
N ARG A 75 2.16 -30.28 20.66
CA ARG A 75 2.78 -31.62 20.77
C ARG A 75 3.48 -31.83 22.11
N HIS A 76 4.13 -30.80 22.64
CA HIS A 76 4.86 -30.84 23.90
C HIS A 76 4.55 -29.58 24.71
N PRO A 77 4.52 -29.66 26.04
CA PRO A 77 4.43 -28.49 26.88
C PRO A 77 5.71 -27.65 26.80
N LEU A 78 5.59 -26.35 27.08
CA LEU A 78 6.73 -25.42 27.18
C LEU A 78 7.05 -25.16 28.63
N THR A 79 8.33 -25.23 28.99
CA THR A 79 8.83 -24.95 30.34
C THR A 79 9.39 -23.53 30.43
N LEU A 80 9.10 -22.81 31.51
CA LEU A 80 9.61 -21.48 31.76
C LEU A 80 11.07 -21.52 32.23
N LEU A 81 11.95 -20.88 31.47
CA LEU A 81 13.35 -20.62 31.80
C LEU A 81 13.49 -19.20 32.34
N THR A 82 14.20 -19.05 33.46
CA THR A 82 14.30 -17.80 34.22
C THR A 82 15.65 -17.10 34.06
N GLN A 83 16.67 -17.84 33.61
CA GLN A 83 18.05 -17.37 33.46
C GLN A 83 18.36 -16.90 32.03
N GLY A 84 17.35 -16.72 31.18
CA GLY A 84 17.52 -16.39 29.76
C GLY A 84 17.72 -17.63 28.88
N ALA A 85 18.08 -17.39 27.62
CA ALA A 85 18.32 -18.46 26.65
C ALA A 85 19.61 -19.20 27.03
N PRO A 86 19.68 -20.55 26.95
CA PRO A 86 20.90 -21.29 27.22
C PRO A 86 22.07 -20.75 26.36
N ASP A 87 23.24 -20.53 26.96
CA ASP A 87 24.41 -19.86 26.34
C ASP A 87 24.91 -20.51 25.03
N ASP A 88 24.59 -21.80 24.80
CA ASP A 88 24.95 -22.56 23.59
C ASP A 88 23.82 -22.66 22.54
N SER A 89 22.68 -22.02 22.77
CA SER A 89 21.49 -22.17 21.90
C SER A 89 21.44 -21.11 20.79
N HIS A 90 21.10 -21.51 19.56
CA HIS A 90 20.79 -20.60 18.45
C HIS A 90 19.48 -19.78 18.67
N ILE A 91 18.97 -19.72 19.90
CA ILE A 91 17.62 -19.31 20.24
C ILE A 91 17.62 -17.88 20.79
N ASN A 92 17.84 -16.90 19.91
CA ASN A 92 17.98 -15.50 20.30
C ASN A 92 16.66 -14.69 20.29
N SER A 93 15.51 -15.35 20.11
CA SER A 93 14.30 -14.69 19.64
C SER A 93 13.02 -15.52 19.76
N CYS A 94 11.90 -14.87 20.09
CA CYS A 94 10.57 -15.46 20.22
C CYS A 94 10.04 -16.05 18.92
N ARG A 95 9.53 -17.29 18.95
CA ARG A 95 9.05 -18.02 17.78
C ARG A 95 7.83 -17.39 17.08
N LEU A 96 7.08 -16.53 17.78
CA LEU A 96 5.85 -15.92 17.27
C LEU A 96 6.07 -14.46 16.84
N CYS A 97 6.72 -13.63 17.67
CA CYS A 97 6.93 -12.21 17.37
C CYS A 97 8.33 -11.85 16.87
N GLY A 98 9.29 -12.78 16.90
CA GLY A 98 10.69 -12.52 16.53
C GLY A 98 11.43 -11.50 17.40
N GLY A 99 10.80 -11.00 18.47
CA GLY A 99 11.42 -10.14 19.45
C GLY A 99 12.55 -10.88 20.15
N LYS A 100 13.63 -10.17 20.49
CA LYS A 100 14.72 -10.73 21.30
C LYS A 100 14.18 -11.07 22.67
N PHE A 101 14.58 -12.21 23.21
CA PHE A 101 14.19 -12.58 24.56
C PHE A 101 14.76 -11.61 25.60
N ARG A 102 14.05 -11.54 26.72
CA ARG A 102 14.58 -11.02 27.98
C ARG A 102 15.01 -12.20 28.85
N ARG A 103 14.87 -12.10 30.17
CA ARG A 103 15.25 -13.17 31.11
C ARG A 103 14.26 -14.33 31.10
N LEU A 104 12.96 -14.08 30.96
CA LEU A 104 11.95 -15.15 30.98
C LEU A 104 11.66 -15.65 29.58
N ILE A 105 11.68 -16.98 29.40
CA ILE A 105 11.46 -17.65 28.11
C ILE A 105 10.69 -18.94 28.33
N TYR A 106 9.60 -19.18 27.61
CA TYR A 106 9.00 -20.51 27.53
C TYR A 106 9.71 -21.33 26.45
N HIS A 107 10.25 -22.50 26.78
CA HIS A 107 11.05 -23.31 25.88
C HIS A 107 10.64 -24.79 25.88
N CYS A 108 10.61 -25.40 24.70
CA CYS A 108 10.59 -26.85 24.52
C CYS A 108 11.93 -27.29 23.92
N SER A 109 12.69 -28.05 24.70
CA SER A 109 14.00 -28.58 24.30
C SER A 109 13.90 -29.63 23.19
N GLU A 110 12.79 -30.37 23.10
CA GLU A 110 12.62 -31.43 22.09
C GLU A 110 12.40 -30.86 20.69
N CYS A 111 11.75 -29.70 20.59
CA CYS A 111 11.37 -29.09 19.31
C CYS A 111 12.12 -27.80 19.01
N GLU A 112 13.06 -27.39 19.87
CA GLU A 112 13.76 -26.10 19.81
C GLU A 112 12.78 -24.92 19.62
N PHE A 113 11.65 -24.96 20.34
CA PHE A 113 10.57 -23.99 20.21
C PHE A 113 10.56 -23.06 21.44
N SER A 114 10.71 -21.75 21.23
CA SER A 114 10.79 -20.79 22.34
C SER A 114 9.88 -19.58 22.16
N LEU A 115 9.19 -19.15 23.22
CA LEU A 115 8.28 -18.00 23.24
C LEU A 115 8.66 -16.99 24.31
N ASP A 116 8.46 -15.71 24.00
CA ASP A 116 8.47 -14.63 24.99
C ASP A 116 7.17 -14.72 25.82
N PRO A 117 7.20 -14.41 27.14
CA PRO A 117 6.03 -14.52 28.01
C PRO A 117 4.79 -13.77 27.50
N VAL A 118 4.97 -12.63 26.81
CA VAL A 118 3.87 -11.87 26.21
C VAL A 118 3.22 -12.69 25.11
N CYS A 119 4.00 -13.33 24.24
CA CYS A 119 3.49 -14.17 23.16
C CYS A 119 2.88 -15.48 23.66
N ALA A 120 3.36 -16.01 24.79
CA ALA A 120 2.78 -17.17 25.44
C ALA A 120 1.40 -16.85 26.05
N ARG A 121 1.24 -15.64 26.61
CA ARG A 121 -0.03 -15.17 27.19
C ARG A 121 -1.01 -14.63 26.15
N LYS A 122 -0.49 -13.98 25.11
CA LYS A 122 -1.24 -13.35 24.01
C LYS A 122 -0.73 -13.95 22.68
N PRO A 123 -1.13 -15.18 22.32
CA PRO A 123 -0.73 -15.79 21.05
C PRO A 123 -1.24 -14.93 19.88
N PRO A 124 -0.55 -14.93 18.72
CA PRO A 124 -1.11 -14.39 17.50
C PRO A 124 -2.43 -15.09 17.16
N PRO A 125 -3.39 -14.36 16.57
CA PRO A 125 -4.68 -14.94 16.20
C PRO A 125 -4.49 -16.17 15.29
N LEU A 126 -5.35 -17.17 15.42
CA LEU A 126 -5.31 -18.33 14.51
C LEU A 126 -5.77 -17.96 13.10
N ILE A 127 -6.61 -16.94 13.01
CA ILE A 127 -7.27 -16.48 11.81
C ILE A 127 -7.11 -14.96 11.72
N VAL A 128 -6.61 -14.47 10.58
CA VAL A 128 -6.61 -13.05 10.25
C VAL A 128 -7.51 -12.84 9.05
N ASP A 129 -8.51 -12.00 9.22
CA ASP A 129 -9.38 -11.54 8.15
C ASP A 129 -9.11 -10.04 7.88
N HIS A 130 -9.96 -9.41 7.06
CA HIS A 130 -9.91 -7.94 6.82
C HIS A 130 -8.56 -7.33 6.40
N LEU A 131 -7.60 -8.17 5.96
CA LEU A 131 -6.25 -7.73 5.62
C LEU A 131 -6.28 -6.75 4.44
N LYS A 132 -5.55 -5.63 4.57
CA LYS A 132 -5.34 -4.71 3.45
C LYS A 132 -4.81 -5.44 2.23
N GLY A 133 -5.52 -5.32 1.11
CA GLY A 133 -5.07 -5.85 -0.18
C GLY A 133 -5.23 -7.37 -0.38
N HIS A 134 -5.86 -8.10 0.56
CA HIS A 134 -6.22 -9.50 0.34
C HIS A 134 -7.65 -9.81 0.82
N GLU A 135 -8.42 -10.48 -0.02
CA GLU A 135 -9.87 -10.64 0.15
C GLU A 135 -10.24 -11.86 1.00
N HIS A 136 -9.40 -12.88 1.02
CA HIS A 136 -9.66 -14.12 1.74
C HIS A 136 -9.08 -14.10 3.15
N VAL A 137 -9.67 -14.93 3.99
CA VAL A 137 -9.17 -15.22 5.33
C VAL A 137 -7.81 -15.92 5.26
N LEU A 138 -6.91 -15.54 6.15
CA LEU A 138 -5.61 -16.16 6.31
C LEU A 138 -5.55 -16.98 7.60
N THR A 139 -4.99 -18.17 7.50
CA THR A 139 -4.83 -19.07 8.64
C THR A 139 -3.38 -19.12 9.08
N LEU A 140 -3.14 -19.06 10.39
CA LEU A 140 -1.82 -19.19 10.98
C LEU A 140 -1.26 -20.58 10.69
N MET A 141 -0.10 -20.62 10.04
CA MET A 141 0.68 -21.81 9.75
C MET A 141 1.76 -21.97 10.82
N PRO A 142 1.67 -22.97 11.71
CA PRO A 142 2.64 -23.21 12.77
C PRO A 142 3.93 -23.89 12.26
N ARG A 143 4.01 -24.21 10.97
CA ARG A 143 5.16 -24.88 10.34
C ARG A 143 6.11 -23.88 9.70
N LEU A 144 7.41 -24.19 9.77
CA LEU A 144 8.42 -23.47 8.98
C LEU A 144 8.19 -23.71 7.50
N ILE A 145 8.00 -22.62 6.76
CA ILE A 145 7.95 -22.62 5.30
C ILE A 145 8.90 -21.54 4.79
N PHE A 146 9.58 -21.82 3.68
CA PHE A 146 10.32 -20.82 2.93
C PHE A 146 9.39 -20.22 1.88
N PHE A 147 9.14 -18.92 1.96
CA PHE A 147 8.27 -18.20 1.04
C PHE A 147 8.73 -16.76 0.87
N THR A 148 8.23 -16.09 -0.16
CA THR A 148 8.34 -14.63 -0.29
C THR A 148 7.09 -14.01 0.31
N CYS A 149 7.23 -13.17 1.33
CA CYS A 149 6.08 -12.55 1.98
C CYS A 149 5.37 -11.59 1.01
N ASN A 150 4.07 -11.80 0.75
CA ASN A 150 3.30 -10.96 -0.15
C ASN A 150 3.15 -9.50 0.34
N ALA A 151 3.24 -9.27 1.65
CA ALA A 151 3.11 -7.95 2.25
C ALA A 151 4.43 -7.16 2.31
N CYS A 152 5.58 -7.84 2.30
CA CYS A 152 6.87 -7.15 2.44
C CYS A 152 7.94 -7.63 1.46
N GLY A 153 7.63 -8.45 0.45
CA GLY A 153 8.56 -8.84 -0.62
C GLY A 153 9.81 -9.62 -0.21
N MET A 154 10.06 -9.81 1.08
CA MET A 154 11.25 -10.50 1.55
C MET A 154 11.05 -12.00 1.49
N VAL A 155 12.05 -12.69 0.95
CA VAL A 155 12.20 -14.14 1.07
C VAL A 155 12.56 -14.44 2.53
N GLY A 156 11.94 -15.49 3.08
CA GLY A 156 12.20 -15.99 4.42
C GLY A 156 13.66 -16.41 4.64
N ASP A 157 14.49 -15.42 4.94
CA ASP A 157 15.79 -15.42 5.65
C ASP A 157 16.49 -14.05 5.61
N ARG A 158 15.97 -13.03 4.88
CA ARG A 158 16.56 -11.68 4.89
C ARG A 158 15.53 -10.57 5.00
N SER A 159 15.49 -9.93 6.17
CA SER A 159 15.06 -8.54 6.36
C SER A 159 15.97 -7.89 7.42
N PRO A 160 16.44 -6.64 7.23
CA PRO A 160 17.39 -6.00 8.15
C PRO A 160 16.84 -5.71 9.55
N TYR A 161 15.59 -6.05 9.84
CA TYR A 161 15.00 -5.84 11.18
C TYR A 161 14.44 -7.08 11.86
N ILE A 162 14.15 -8.20 11.19
CA ILE A 162 13.49 -9.35 11.82
C ILE A 162 13.80 -10.62 11.02
N ASP A 163 14.48 -11.58 11.66
CA ASP A 163 14.85 -12.90 11.12
C ASP A 163 13.59 -13.71 10.75
N GLY A 164 13.62 -14.44 9.63
CA GLY A 164 12.49 -15.16 9.04
C GLY A 164 12.16 -16.49 9.73
N LYS A 165 12.36 -16.58 11.05
CA LYS A 165 12.20 -17.83 11.82
C LYS A 165 10.85 -17.95 12.53
N TYR A 166 9.90 -17.07 12.25
CA TYR A 166 8.66 -16.93 13.03
C TYR A 166 7.44 -17.12 12.14
N GLY A 167 6.33 -17.57 12.72
CA GLY A 167 5.14 -18.09 12.01
C GLY A 167 4.69 -17.29 10.77
N ALA A 168 3.88 -17.94 9.93
CA ALA A 168 3.35 -17.34 8.71
C ALA A 168 1.83 -17.49 8.68
N TYR A 169 1.13 -16.55 8.06
CA TYR A 169 -0.26 -16.78 7.66
C TYR A 169 -0.30 -17.12 6.17
N SER A 170 -1.19 -18.03 5.80
CA SER A 170 -1.42 -18.35 4.39
C SER A 170 -2.89 -18.42 4.06
N CYS A 171 -3.23 -18.10 2.83
CA CYS A 171 -4.57 -18.21 2.32
C CYS A 171 -4.84 -19.63 1.80
N LEU A 172 -5.95 -20.24 2.22
CA LEU A 172 -6.36 -21.55 1.71
C LEU A 172 -6.94 -21.47 0.28
N LYS A 173 -7.55 -20.33 -0.08
CA LYS A 173 -8.12 -20.07 -1.41
C LYS A 173 -7.05 -19.60 -2.42
N CYS A 174 -5.94 -19.03 -1.96
CA CYS A 174 -4.83 -18.53 -2.78
C CYS A 174 -3.51 -19.21 -2.37
N PRO A 175 -3.13 -20.34 -3.00
CA PRO A 175 -1.99 -21.16 -2.58
C PRO A 175 -0.63 -20.46 -2.58
N GLN A 176 -0.48 -19.36 -3.34
CA GLN A 176 0.75 -18.56 -3.42
C GLN A 176 0.74 -17.34 -2.49
N TYR A 177 -0.32 -17.15 -1.70
CA TYR A 177 -0.43 -16.01 -0.81
C TYR A 177 -0.03 -16.41 0.61
N ALA A 178 1.13 -15.92 1.04
CA ALA A 178 1.65 -16.11 2.39
C ALA A 178 2.33 -14.83 2.90
N VAL A 179 2.13 -14.53 4.17
CA VAL A 179 2.68 -13.33 4.82
C VAL A 179 3.30 -13.71 6.16
N HIS A 180 4.36 -13.00 6.57
CA HIS A 180 4.90 -13.17 7.92
C HIS A 180 3.82 -12.86 8.97
N SER A 181 3.82 -13.55 10.11
CA SER A 181 2.85 -13.28 11.19
C SER A 181 2.83 -11.81 11.58
N ARG A 182 4.00 -11.19 11.75
CA ARG A 182 4.12 -9.76 12.07
C ARG A 182 3.68 -8.82 10.95
N CYS A 183 3.73 -9.27 9.69
CA CYS A 183 3.22 -8.48 8.58
C CYS A 183 1.69 -8.53 8.53
N ALA A 184 1.10 -9.69 8.86
CA ALA A 184 -0.35 -9.85 8.94
C ALA A 184 -0.96 -9.06 10.11
N THR A 185 -0.33 -9.09 11.28
CA THR A 185 -0.85 -8.49 12.52
C THR A 185 -0.33 -7.08 12.80
N ARG A 186 0.17 -6.38 11.77
CA ARG A 186 0.62 -4.99 11.93
C ARG A 186 -0.61 -4.11 12.11
N GLU A 187 -0.59 -3.18 13.06
CA GLU A 187 -1.76 -2.33 13.41
C GLU A 187 -2.31 -1.51 12.23
N ASP A 188 -1.47 -1.20 11.24
CA ASP A 188 -1.86 -0.51 10.01
C ASP A 188 -2.25 -1.46 8.87
N VAL A 189 -2.30 -2.78 9.09
CA VAL A 189 -2.65 -3.79 8.07
C VAL A 189 -3.89 -4.60 8.49
N TRP A 190 -4.04 -4.83 9.79
CA TRP A 190 -5.17 -5.54 10.40
C TRP A 190 -5.76 -4.68 11.53
N ASP A 191 -7.08 -4.70 11.68
CA ASP A 191 -7.83 -3.90 12.66
C ASP A 191 -7.84 -4.50 14.07
N GLY A 192 -7.37 -5.73 14.23
CA GLY A 192 -7.24 -6.39 15.52
C GLY A 192 -8.51 -7.09 16.00
N GLU A 193 -9.55 -7.18 15.16
CA GLU A 193 -10.79 -7.87 15.51
C GLU A 193 -10.69 -9.36 15.15
N GLU A 194 -10.81 -10.24 16.16
CA GLU A 194 -10.85 -11.69 15.98
C GLU A 194 -12.30 -12.16 15.79
N LEU A 195 -12.73 -12.37 14.54
CA LEU A 195 -14.08 -12.83 14.21
C LEU A 195 -14.21 -14.37 14.22
N GLU A 196 -13.82 -15.04 15.31
CA GLU A 196 -13.80 -16.52 15.42
C GLU A 196 -15.16 -17.21 15.19
N TYR A 197 -16.28 -16.46 15.26
CA TYR A 197 -17.65 -17.01 15.17
C TYR A 197 -18.58 -16.23 14.24
N GLU A 198 -18.10 -15.19 13.55
CA GLU A 198 -18.90 -14.52 12.53
C GLU A 198 -18.65 -15.20 11.17
N PRO A 199 -19.71 -15.56 10.43
CA PRO A 199 -19.52 -16.10 9.09
C PRO A 199 -18.77 -15.07 8.23
N GLU A 200 -17.83 -15.54 7.39
CA GLU A 200 -17.19 -14.70 6.38
C GLU A 200 -18.29 -13.87 5.69
N GLU A 201 -18.19 -12.54 5.72
CA GLU A 201 -18.97 -11.73 4.78
C GLU A 201 -18.48 -12.12 3.39
N GLU A 202 -19.16 -13.08 2.75
CA GLU A 202 -18.95 -13.39 1.35
C GLU A 202 -19.27 -12.10 0.59
N MET A 203 -18.23 -11.42 0.11
CA MET A 203 -18.43 -10.37 -0.87
C MET A 203 -19.08 -11.05 -2.07
N GLU A 204 -20.36 -10.78 -2.32
CA GLU A 204 -21.02 -11.23 -3.54
C GLU A 204 -20.17 -10.80 -4.74
N ASP A 205 -19.53 -11.78 -5.38
CA ASP A 205 -18.74 -11.58 -6.58
C ASP A 205 -19.71 -11.41 -7.76
N VAL A 206 -20.23 -10.19 -7.87
CA VAL A 206 -21.13 -9.84 -8.95
C VAL A 206 -20.29 -9.55 -10.19
N GLU A 207 -20.35 -10.49 -11.14
CA GLU A 207 -19.67 -10.36 -12.43
C GLU A 207 -19.95 -8.98 -13.08
N PRO A 208 -18.92 -8.34 -13.64
CA PRO A 208 -19.08 -7.01 -14.23
C PRO A 208 -19.89 -7.04 -15.55
N PHE A 209 -20.02 -8.19 -16.21
CA PHE A 209 -20.79 -8.28 -17.44
C PHE A 209 -21.30 -9.69 -17.71
N LYS A 210 -22.31 -9.78 -18.56
CA LYS A 210 -22.82 -11.05 -19.10
C LYS A 210 -22.33 -11.23 -20.53
N VAL A 211 -21.85 -12.41 -20.87
CA VAL A 211 -21.52 -12.76 -22.26
C VAL A 211 -22.82 -13.04 -23.01
N VAL A 212 -23.08 -12.27 -24.08
CA VAL A 212 -24.33 -12.36 -24.86
C VAL A 212 -24.11 -12.89 -26.28
N GLY A 213 -22.85 -13.13 -26.67
CA GLY A 213 -22.47 -13.73 -27.94
C GLY A 213 -20.95 -13.79 -28.09
N GLU A 214 -20.48 -14.29 -29.23
CA GLU A 214 -19.05 -14.28 -29.56
C GLU A 214 -18.53 -12.85 -29.55
N ASN A 215 -17.53 -12.58 -28.71
CA ASN A 215 -16.92 -11.25 -28.55
C ASN A 215 -17.93 -10.15 -28.19
N LEU A 216 -19.08 -10.48 -27.61
CA LEU A 216 -20.13 -9.53 -27.24
C LEU A 216 -20.51 -9.68 -25.76
N ILE A 217 -20.47 -8.57 -25.04
CA ILE A 217 -20.83 -8.50 -23.61
C ILE A 217 -21.90 -7.44 -23.38
N ASN A 218 -22.73 -7.66 -22.36
CA ASN A 218 -23.60 -6.65 -21.78
C ASN A 218 -23.03 -6.25 -20.41
N HIS A 219 -22.53 -5.02 -20.30
CA HIS A 219 -21.74 -4.56 -19.16
C HIS A 219 -22.59 -3.73 -18.19
N PHE A 220 -22.43 -3.92 -16.89
CA PHE A 220 -23.28 -3.32 -15.85
C PHE A 220 -23.30 -1.78 -15.88
N THR A 221 -22.29 -1.15 -16.47
CA THR A 221 -22.18 0.31 -16.59
C THR A 221 -22.82 0.87 -17.87
N HIS A 222 -23.21 -0.01 -18.79
CA HIS A 222 -23.80 0.34 -20.07
C HIS A 222 -24.75 -0.78 -20.54
N GLU A 223 -25.81 -1.04 -19.77
CA GLU A 223 -26.71 -2.17 -19.98
C GLU A 223 -27.61 -2.01 -21.22
N GLU A 224 -27.84 -0.78 -21.68
CA GLU A 224 -28.71 -0.46 -22.82
C GLU A 224 -28.17 -0.98 -24.16
N HIS A 225 -26.86 -1.14 -24.28
CA HIS A 225 -26.22 -1.59 -25.52
C HIS A 225 -25.17 -2.66 -25.25
N ASN A 226 -24.85 -3.42 -26.30
CA ASN A 226 -23.81 -4.44 -26.21
C ASN A 226 -22.46 -3.90 -26.64
N LEU A 227 -21.43 -4.37 -25.95
CA LEU A 227 -20.04 -4.04 -26.13
C LEU A 227 -19.35 -5.16 -26.91
N ARG A 228 -18.68 -4.81 -28.01
CA ARG A 228 -17.92 -5.75 -28.84
C ARG A 228 -16.43 -5.70 -28.53
N PHE A 229 -15.84 -6.86 -28.28
CA PHE A 229 -14.40 -7.03 -28.13
C PHE A 229 -13.66 -6.77 -29.45
N LYS A 230 -12.53 -6.09 -29.35
CA LYS A 230 -11.60 -5.82 -30.45
C LYS A 230 -10.18 -5.98 -29.93
N GLU A 231 -9.35 -6.69 -30.69
CA GLU A 231 -7.91 -6.74 -30.45
C GLU A 231 -7.29 -5.35 -30.69
N GLY A 232 -6.25 -5.03 -29.91
CA GLY A 232 -5.53 -3.78 -30.03
C GLY A 232 -4.79 -3.64 -31.37
N GLY A 233 -4.36 -2.40 -31.70
CA GLY A 233 -3.52 -2.15 -32.88
C GLY A 233 -4.21 -1.56 -34.12
N GLY A 234 -5.43 -1.02 -34.00
CA GLY A 234 -6.15 -0.38 -35.11
C GLY A 234 -7.11 0.75 -34.72
N GLY A 235 -7.01 1.30 -33.51
CA GLY A 235 -7.90 2.36 -33.01
C GLY A 235 -7.59 3.75 -33.61
N GLU A 236 -8.64 4.58 -33.77
CA GLU A 236 -8.46 6.00 -34.07
C GLU A 236 -7.83 6.73 -32.87
N GLU A 237 -6.95 7.72 -33.10
CA GLU A 237 -6.16 8.47 -32.09
C GLU A 237 -6.97 9.14 -30.95
N ARG A 238 -8.30 9.08 -30.99
CA ARG A 238 -9.21 9.74 -30.04
C ARG A 238 -9.96 8.79 -29.11
N MET A 239 -9.88 7.48 -29.35
CA MET A 239 -10.57 6.50 -28.51
C MET A 239 -9.95 6.49 -27.11
N ARG A 240 -10.79 6.66 -26.08
CA ARG A 240 -10.37 6.68 -24.68
C ARG A 240 -11.31 5.84 -23.85
N CYS A 241 -10.72 5.08 -22.94
CA CYS A 241 -11.47 4.27 -22.00
C CYS A 241 -12.27 5.15 -21.03
N ARG A 242 -13.56 4.84 -20.85
CA ARG A 242 -14.45 5.58 -19.95
C ARG A 242 -14.07 5.40 -18.47
N ALA A 243 -13.48 4.27 -18.10
CA ALA A 243 -13.10 3.97 -16.73
C ALA A 243 -11.79 4.66 -16.33
N CYS A 244 -10.69 4.42 -17.06
CA CYS A 244 -9.36 4.94 -16.68
C CYS A 244 -8.97 6.25 -17.40
N VAL A 245 -9.74 6.68 -18.41
CA VAL A 245 -9.53 7.93 -19.17
C VAL A 245 -8.28 7.92 -20.08
N LEU A 246 -7.49 6.83 -20.05
CA LEU A 246 -6.34 6.65 -20.92
C LEU A 246 -6.77 6.34 -22.38
N PRO A 247 -5.92 6.70 -23.36
CA PRO A 247 -6.11 6.29 -24.75
C PRO A 247 -6.19 4.77 -24.92
N ILE A 248 -6.91 4.33 -25.95
CA ILE A 248 -6.83 2.96 -26.46
C ILE A 248 -5.75 2.94 -27.53
N ASP A 249 -4.56 2.43 -27.20
CA ASP A 249 -3.44 2.33 -28.13
C ASP A 249 -3.28 0.87 -28.62
N LEU A 250 -2.45 0.09 -27.94
CA LEU A 250 -2.12 -1.30 -28.28
C LEU A 250 -2.97 -2.32 -27.53
N ASP A 251 -3.72 -1.87 -26.53
CA ASP A 251 -4.49 -2.74 -25.63
C ASP A 251 -5.77 -3.23 -26.30
N SER A 252 -6.16 -4.46 -25.97
CA SER A 252 -7.48 -4.99 -26.27
C SER A 252 -8.58 -4.21 -25.54
N PHE A 253 -9.73 -4.05 -26.18
CA PHE A 253 -10.80 -3.21 -25.68
C PHE A 253 -12.18 -3.67 -26.12
N TYR A 254 -13.18 -3.18 -25.40
CA TYR A 254 -14.59 -3.30 -25.72
C TYR A 254 -15.13 -1.96 -26.20
N SER A 255 -15.81 -1.94 -27.35
CA SER A 255 -16.52 -0.76 -27.87
C SER A 255 -17.99 -1.04 -28.06
N CYS A 256 -18.85 -0.12 -27.63
CA CYS A 256 -20.29 -0.20 -27.86
C CYS A 256 -20.58 -0.18 -29.37
N VAL A 257 -21.59 -0.95 -29.78
CA VAL A 257 -22.02 -1.03 -31.18
C VAL A 257 -22.86 0.17 -31.62
N ASP A 258 -23.45 0.89 -30.66
CA ASP A 258 -24.43 1.96 -30.91
C ASP A 258 -23.93 3.37 -30.52
N CYS A 259 -22.86 3.48 -29.69
CA CYS A 259 -22.34 4.77 -29.22
C CYS A 259 -20.83 4.76 -28.94
N ASP A 260 -20.27 5.92 -28.58
CA ASP A 260 -18.82 6.11 -28.33
C ASP A 260 -18.34 5.56 -26.97
N PHE A 261 -19.09 4.65 -26.34
CA PHE A 261 -18.70 4.04 -25.07
C PHE A 261 -17.63 2.97 -25.28
N ILE A 262 -16.47 3.16 -24.64
CA ILE A 262 -15.30 2.31 -24.82
C ILE A 262 -14.67 1.99 -23.45
N LEU A 263 -14.26 0.74 -23.24
CA LEU A 263 -13.50 0.29 -22.08
C LEU A 263 -12.31 -0.54 -22.52
N HIS A 264 -11.14 -0.37 -21.89
CA HIS A 264 -10.09 -1.40 -21.96
C HIS A 264 -10.64 -2.73 -21.48
N GLU A 265 -10.12 -3.86 -21.99
CA GLU A 265 -10.48 -5.19 -21.50
C GLU A 265 -10.28 -5.30 -19.99
N VAL A 266 -9.13 -4.87 -19.49
CA VAL A 266 -8.84 -4.82 -18.05
C VAL A 266 -9.79 -3.90 -17.27
N CYS A 267 -10.30 -2.85 -17.90
CA CYS A 267 -11.27 -1.94 -17.28
C CYS A 267 -12.69 -2.50 -17.26
N ALA A 268 -13.06 -3.33 -18.24
CA ALA A 268 -14.35 -4.05 -18.27
C ALA A 268 -14.40 -5.16 -17.21
N ASN A 269 -13.25 -5.71 -16.83
CA ASN A 269 -13.12 -6.73 -15.79
C ASN A 269 -12.86 -6.17 -14.38
N LEU A 270 -13.05 -4.86 -14.16
CA LEU A 270 -12.85 -4.28 -12.83
C LEU A 270 -13.88 -4.86 -11.84
N PRO A 271 -13.44 -5.35 -10.66
CA PRO A 271 -14.36 -5.89 -9.68
C PRO A 271 -15.29 -4.81 -9.11
N ARG A 272 -16.54 -5.16 -8.82
CA ARG A 272 -17.54 -4.21 -8.29
C ARG A 272 -17.28 -3.83 -6.84
N LYS A 273 -16.68 -4.73 -6.08
CA LYS A 273 -16.19 -4.51 -4.71
C LYS A 273 -14.78 -5.06 -4.62
N LYS A 274 -13.88 -4.38 -3.90
CA LYS A 274 -12.53 -4.89 -3.67
C LYS A 274 -11.90 -4.33 -2.42
N ARG A 275 -10.92 -5.04 -1.87
CA ARG A 275 -10.00 -4.49 -0.86
C ARG A 275 -8.82 -3.77 -1.50
N HIS A 276 -8.19 -2.86 -0.76
CA HIS A 276 -7.07 -2.06 -1.26
C HIS A 276 -6.00 -1.83 -0.19
N VAL A 277 -4.73 -1.76 -0.58
CA VAL A 277 -3.57 -1.61 0.33
C VAL A 277 -3.58 -0.35 1.21
N LEU A 278 -4.49 0.60 0.94
CA LEU A 278 -4.61 1.84 1.70
C LEU A 278 -5.65 1.79 2.82
N HIS A 279 -6.52 0.78 2.86
CA HIS A 279 -7.64 0.72 3.80
C HIS A 279 -8.17 -0.71 3.99
N ASN A 280 -8.62 -1.08 5.21
CA ASN A 280 -9.10 -2.44 5.52
C ASN A 280 -10.50 -2.72 4.97
N THR A 281 -11.33 -1.69 4.85
CA THR A 281 -12.71 -1.86 4.36
C THR A 281 -12.76 -2.05 2.84
N SER A 282 -13.76 -2.81 2.39
CA SER A 282 -14.07 -2.97 0.98
C SER A 282 -14.46 -1.63 0.34
N LEU A 283 -13.99 -1.41 -0.89
CA LEU A 283 -14.31 -0.26 -1.72
C LEU A 283 -15.24 -0.69 -2.84
N THR A 284 -16.25 0.13 -3.13
CA THR A 284 -17.23 -0.14 -4.19
C THR A 284 -16.90 0.68 -5.42
N LEU A 285 -16.95 0.06 -6.60
CA LEU A 285 -16.78 0.72 -7.88
C LEU A 285 -17.99 1.62 -8.19
N GLN A 286 -17.71 2.88 -8.46
CA GLN A 286 -18.66 3.93 -8.80
C GLN A 286 -18.33 4.50 -10.17
N THR A 287 -19.34 4.54 -11.03
CA THR A 287 -19.24 5.05 -12.41
C THR A 287 -19.60 6.52 -12.52
N HIS A 288 -20.40 7.02 -11.58
CA HIS A 288 -20.81 8.40 -11.50
C HIS A 288 -19.88 9.18 -10.57
N ILE A 289 -19.53 10.39 -10.98
CA ILE A 289 -18.71 11.28 -10.17
C ILE A 289 -19.63 11.91 -9.11
N PRO A 290 -19.39 11.65 -7.80
CA PRO A 290 -20.20 12.24 -6.76
C PRO A 290 -20.06 13.76 -6.76
N HIS A 291 -21.14 14.44 -6.35
CA HIS A 291 -21.12 15.90 -6.22
C HIS A 291 -20.22 16.31 -5.06
N HIS A 292 -19.30 17.24 -5.31
CA HIS A 292 -18.46 17.83 -4.29
C HIS A 292 -18.67 19.35 -4.24
N LYS A 293 -18.60 19.94 -3.03
CA LYS A 293 -18.84 21.37 -2.84
C LYS A 293 -17.86 22.25 -3.64
N LEU A 294 -16.60 21.83 -3.70
CA LEU A 294 -15.51 22.59 -4.33
C LEU A 294 -15.31 22.30 -5.81
N TYR A 295 -15.75 21.15 -6.31
CA TYR A 295 -15.52 20.77 -7.70
C TYR A 295 -16.64 19.88 -8.23
N LYS A 296 -16.98 20.03 -9.52
CA LYS A 296 -18.03 19.25 -10.19
C LYS A 296 -17.50 18.71 -11.51
N GLY A 297 -17.88 17.49 -11.89
CA GLY A 297 -17.44 16.85 -13.14
C GLY A 297 -16.06 16.19 -13.09
N VAL A 298 -15.38 16.27 -11.95
CA VAL A 298 -14.13 15.56 -11.63
C VAL A 298 -14.14 15.19 -10.13
N PHE A 299 -13.26 14.29 -9.72
CA PHE A 299 -12.96 14.04 -8.31
C PHE A 299 -11.45 13.99 -8.07
N ARG A 300 -11.01 14.19 -6.82
CA ARG A 300 -9.59 14.10 -6.45
C ARG A 300 -9.28 12.75 -5.83
N CYS A 301 -8.38 11.98 -6.45
CA CYS A 301 -7.98 10.67 -5.94
C CYS A 301 -7.23 10.79 -4.60
N SER A 302 -7.64 10.02 -3.58
CA SER A 302 -7.05 10.04 -2.24
C SER A 302 -5.62 9.51 -2.19
N ALA A 303 -5.18 8.71 -3.18
CA ALA A 303 -3.84 8.13 -3.27
C ALA A 303 -2.85 9.03 -4.02
N CYS A 304 -3.05 9.24 -5.32
CA CYS A 304 -2.13 10.04 -6.15
C CYS A 304 -2.37 11.56 -6.05
N LYS A 305 -3.49 11.99 -5.46
CA LYS A 305 -3.93 13.39 -5.35
C LYS A 305 -4.28 14.08 -6.67
N GLU A 306 -4.32 13.34 -7.78
CA GLU A 306 -4.69 13.83 -9.12
C GLU A 306 -6.20 13.96 -9.28
N PHE A 307 -6.64 14.86 -10.18
CA PHE A 307 -8.04 14.95 -10.58
C PHE A 307 -8.37 13.94 -11.66
N SER A 308 -9.46 13.21 -11.50
CA SER A 308 -9.96 12.22 -12.45
C SER A 308 -11.40 12.51 -12.89
N SER A 309 -11.71 12.15 -14.13
CA SER A 309 -13.05 12.18 -14.72
C SER A 309 -13.61 10.78 -15.05
N GLY A 310 -12.89 9.73 -14.65
CA GLY A 310 -13.25 8.34 -14.90
C GLY A 310 -14.06 7.70 -13.79
N PHE A 311 -14.06 6.37 -13.74
CA PHE A 311 -14.64 5.61 -12.63
C PHE A 311 -13.78 5.72 -11.38
N SER A 312 -14.36 5.40 -10.22
CA SER A 312 -13.67 5.46 -8.93
C SER A 312 -14.11 4.37 -7.97
N TYR A 313 -13.22 3.92 -7.11
CA TYR A 313 -13.54 3.09 -5.95
C TYR A 313 -13.79 3.99 -4.73
N ILE A 314 -14.92 3.82 -4.05
CA ILE A 314 -15.33 4.62 -2.90
C ILE A 314 -15.63 3.73 -1.69
N GLY A 315 -15.15 4.11 -0.51
CA GLY A 315 -15.44 3.47 0.77
C GLY A 315 -14.66 4.14 1.89
N CYS A 316 -15.17 4.13 3.13
CA CYS A 316 -14.53 4.69 4.33
C CYS A 316 -13.83 6.07 4.12
N GLY A 317 -14.53 7.02 3.49
CA GLY A 317 -13.99 8.37 3.25
C GLY A 317 -12.81 8.46 2.25
N ILE A 318 -12.43 7.35 1.61
CA ILE A 318 -11.46 7.34 0.51
C ILE A 318 -12.14 7.21 -0.84
N GLN A 319 -11.60 7.90 -1.83
CA GLN A 319 -12.00 7.81 -3.23
C GLN A 319 -10.77 7.63 -4.08
N LEU A 320 -10.64 6.48 -4.76
CA LEU A 320 -9.50 6.15 -5.60
C LEU A 320 -9.95 6.12 -7.05
N ASP A 321 -9.18 6.71 -7.97
CA ASP A 321 -9.39 6.39 -9.38
C ASP A 321 -9.07 4.92 -9.65
N VAL A 322 -9.62 4.35 -10.74
CA VAL A 322 -9.45 2.92 -11.02
C VAL A 322 -7.99 2.48 -11.22
N ARG A 323 -7.06 3.37 -11.58
CA ARG A 323 -5.64 3.00 -11.71
C ARG A 323 -5.00 2.86 -10.34
N CYS A 324 -5.19 3.86 -9.47
CA CYS A 324 -4.74 3.77 -8.09
C CYS A 324 -5.41 2.59 -7.38
N GLY A 325 -6.72 2.41 -7.57
CA GLY A 325 -7.48 1.32 -6.99
C GLY A 325 -7.11 -0.06 -7.54
N SER A 326 -6.43 -0.15 -8.69
CA SER A 326 -5.94 -1.42 -9.25
C SER A 326 -4.55 -1.80 -8.74
N ILE A 327 -3.89 -0.95 -7.95
CA ILE A 327 -2.61 -1.28 -7.35
C ILE A 327 -2.82 -2.34 -6.26
N THR A 328 -2.14 -3.46 -6.41
CA THR A 328 -2.10 -4.59 -5.49
C THR A 328 -0.66 -4.89 -5.11
N GLU A 329 -0.46 -5.64 -4.03
CA GLU A 329 0.86 -6.14 -3.65
C GLU A 329 1.05 -7.60 -4.10
N PRO A 330 2.20 -7.95 -4.70
CA PRO A 330 3.28 -7.06 -5.15
C PRO A 330 2.86 -6.18 -6.34
N PHE A 331 3.32 -4.92 -6.37
CA PHE A 331 3.11 -4.04 -7.53
C PHE A 331 4.29 -4.15 -8.51
N VAL A 332 4.03 -4.67 -9.70
CA VAL A 332 5.03 -4.77 -10.77
C VAL A 332 4.95 -3.53 -11.65
N HIS A 333 6.01 -2.72 -11.65
CA HIS A 333 6.10 -1.50 -12.45
C HIS A 333 7.05 -1.70 -13.63
N GLN A 334 6.61 -1.48 -14.86
CA GLN A 334 7.40 -1.77 -16.07
C GLN A 334 8.72 -0.99 -16.14
N GLY A 335 8.78 0.20 -15.52
CA GLY A 335 10.01 0.99 -15.41
C GLY A 335 10.95 0.60 -14.26
N HIS A 336 10.66 -0.47 -13.51
CA HIS A 336 11.50 -0.92 -12.38
C HIS A 336 11.54 -2.46 -12.30
N PRO A 337 12.73 -3.10 -12.24
CA PRO A 337 12.85 -4.56 -12.36
C PRO A 337 12.28 -5.35 -11.17
N HIS A 338 12.23 -4.75 -9.99
CA HIS A 338 11.77 -5.42 -8.77
C HIS A 338 10.32 -5.04 -8.44
N PRO A 339 9.55 -5.93 -7.78
CA PRO A 339 8.24 -5.57 -7.26
C PRO A 339 8.33 -4.50 -6.17
N LEU A 340 7.33 -3.63 -6.13
CA LEU A 340 7.20 -2.61 -5.09
C LEU A 340 6.09 -2.98 -4.10
N PHE A 341 6.30 -2.60 -2.85
CA PHE A 341 5.39 -2.85 -1.73
C PHE A 341 5.07 -1.55 -1.02
N PHE A 342 3.85 -1.38 -0.57
CA PHE A 342 3.42 -0.24 0.21
C PHE A 342 4.09 -0.23 1.58
N THR A 343 4.92 0.78 1.83
CA THR A 343 5.59 0.96 3.13
C THR A 343 4.94 2.10 3.89
N LEU A 344 4.35 1.79 5.04
CA LEU A 344 4.01 2.74 6.10
C LEU A 344 4.90 2.45 7.32
N PRO A 345 5.20 3.44 8.18
CA PRO A 345 4.60 4.77 8.30
C PRO A 345 5.51 5.93 7.86
N ASP A 346 6.74 5.67 7.44
CA ASP A 346 7.71 6.74 7.17
C ASP A 346 7.45 7.40 5.80
N PRO A 347 7.09 8.69 5.76
CA PRO A 347 6.98 9.38 4.50
C PRO A 347 8.36 9.43 3.82
N LYS A 348 8.37 9.12 2.52
CA LYS A 348 9.60 9.15 1.72
C LYS A 348 9.46 10.13 0.56
N THR A 349 10.60 10.59 0.07
CA THR A 349 10.66 11.37 -1.17
C THR A 349 10.56 10.41 -2.35
N CYS A 350 9.56 10.60 -3.20
CA CYS A 350 9.43 9.81 -4.43
C CYS A 350 10.67 10.03 -5.30
N ARG A 351 11.36 8.94 -5.64
CA ARG A 351 12.58 8.97 -6.46
C ARG A 351 12.33 9.54 -7.86
N SER A 352 11.11 9.39 -8.37
CA SER A 352 10.75 9.75 -9.74
C SER A 352 10.34 11.21 -9.93
N CYS A 353 9.57 11.80 -9.00
CA CYS A 353 9.16 13.20 -9.08
C CYS A 353 9.92 14.13 -8.13
N GLY A 354 10.56 13.58 -7.09
CA GLY A 354 11.24 14.33 -6.03
C GLY A 354 10.30 14.96 -5.01
N ILE A 355 9.02 14.54 -4.98
CA ILE A 355 8.01 15.08 -4.06
C ILE A 355 7.93 14.19 -2.82
N TRP A 356 7.88 14.83 -1.65
CA TRP A 356 7.64 14.19 -0.36
C TRP A 356 6.22 13.65 -0.26
N GLN A 357 6.06 12.36 0.05
CA GLN A 357 4.75 11.70 0.08
C GLN A 357 4.61 10.76 1.27
N TYR A 358 3.43 10.78 1.90
CA TYR A 358 3.05 9.85 2.97
C TYR A 358 2.66 8.46 2.46
N LYS A 359 2.30 8.35 1.18
CA LYS A 359 1.85 7.11 0.55
C LYS A 359 2.77 6.78 -0.61
N VAL A 360 3.69 5.83 -0.39
CA VAL A 360 4.68 5.40 -1.38
C VAL A 360 4.73 3.88 -1.46
N LEU A 361 4.97 3.40 -2.68
CA LEU A 361 5.39 2.04 -2.94
C LEU A 361 6.92 2.03 -2.90
N ASN A 362 7.53 1.06 -2.24
CA ASN A 362 8.97 0.95 -2.11
C ASN A 362 9.44 -0.38 -2.67
N CYS A 363 10.48 -0.33 -3.50
CA CYS A 363 11.29 -1.52 -3.74
C CYS A 363 12.21 -1.74 -2.53
N ILE A 364 12.21 -2.95 -1.99
CA ILE A 364 12.99 -3.27 -0.79
C ILE A 364 14.42 -3.65 -1.14
N GLU A 365 14.64 -4.20 -2.34
CA GLU A 365 15.97 -4.56 -2.83
C GLU A 365 16.84 -3.32 -3.14
N CYS A 366 16.22 -2.27 -3.70
CA CYS A 366 16.93 -1.10 -4.21
C CYS A 366 16.63 0.20 -3.44
N ASP A 367 15.80 0.16 -2.39
CA ASP A 367 15.22 1.33 -1.72
C ASP A 367 14.76 2.39 -2.73
N PHE A 368 13.73 2.04 -3.50
CA PHE A 368 13.16 2.90 -4.54
C PHE A 368 11.73 3.33 -4.18
N PRO A 369 11.56 4.49 -3.50
CA PRO A 369 10.23 4.99 -3.18
C PRO A 369 9.58 5.62 -4.41
N LEU A 370 8.36 5.17 -4.72
CA LEU A 370 7.55 5.61 -5.85
C LEU A 370 6.18 6.03 -5.35
N CYS A 371 5.78 7.28 -5.59
CA CYS A 371 4.43 7.72 -5.23
C CYS A 371 3.38 7.14 -6.19
N PHE A 372 2.14 7.04 -5.72
CA PHE A 372 1.00 6.54 -6.51
C PHE A 372 0.78 7.30 -7.83
N GLY A 373 1.08 8.60 -7.86
CA GLY A 373 1.00 9.39 -9.10
C GLY A 373 2.03 8.95 -10.15
N CYS A 374 3.28 8.70 -9.73
CA CYS A 374 4.30 8.19 -10.64
C CYS A 374 4.09 6.72 -11.01
N ALA A 375 3.54 5.92 -10.09
CA ALA A 375 3.22 4.51 -10.33
C ALA A 375 2.09 4.30 -11.35
N THR A 376 1.20 5.29 -11.52
CA THR A 376 0.07 5.23 -12.45
C THR A 376 0.33 5.95 -13.79
N LEU A 377 1.55 6.43 -14.01
CA LEU A 377 1.96 6.97 -15.30
C LEU A 377 1.96 5.86 -16.36
N PRO A 378 1.35 6.09 -17.54
CA PRO A 378 1.41 5.11 -18.61
C PRO A 378 2.85 4.91 -19.05
N TYR A 379 3.29 3.65 -19.10
CA TYR A 379 4.65 3.31 -19.49
C TYR A 379 4.92 3.60 -20.97
N VAL A 380 3.95 3.36 -21.84
CA VAL A 380 4.01 3.67 -23.27
C VAL A 380 2.88 4.63 -23.60
N VAL A 381 3.18 5.70 -24.35
CA VAL A 381 2.15 6.62 -24.86
C VAL A 381 2.45 6.99 -26.29
N ARG A 382 1.42 7.25 -27.09
CA ARG A 382 1.57 7.90 -28.40
C ARG A 382 1.49 9.41 -28.23
N ASN A 383 2.49 10.12 -28.76
CA ASN A 383 2.45 11.57 -28.75
C ASN A 383 1.52 12.06 -29.87
N GLN A 384 0.39 12.68 -29.50
CA GLN A 384 -0.60 13.22 -30.45
C GLN A 384 -0.04 14.30 -31.41
N LYS A 385 1.17 14.80 -31.17
CA LYS A 385 1.75 15.92 -31.95
C LYS A 385 3.02 15.58 -32.71
N HIS A 386 3.69 14.46 -32.41
CA HIS A 386 4.96 14.07 -33.04
C HIS A 386 4.96 12.57 -33.35
N ASP A 387 4.79 12.26 -34.63
CA ASP A 387 5.12 11.04 -35.37
C ASP A 387 4.76 9.64 -34.82
N ARG A 388 4.79 8.70 -35.77
CA ARG A 388 4.24 7.32 -35.76
C ARG A 388 4.75 6.38 -34.66
N HIS A 389 5.70 6.81 -33.84
CA HIS A 389 6.41 5.96 -32.88
C HIS A 389 5.96 6.24 -31.44
N PRO A 390 5.63 5.21 -30.65
CA PRO A 390 5.30 5.39 -29.24
C PRO A 390 6.52 5.83 -28.44
N ILE A 391 6.31 6.70 -27.46
CA ILE A 391 7.33 7.09 -26.48
C ILE A 391 7.18 6.25 -25.20
N THR A 392 8.30 5.89 -24.58
CA THR A 392 8.36 5.03 -23.39
C THR A 392 8.87 5.81 -22.18
N LEU A 393 8.37 5.46 -20.99
CA LEU A 393 8.74 6.09 -19.73
C LEU A 393 10.11 5.56 -19.30
N CYS A 394 11.07 6.48 -19.15
CA CYS A 394 12.44 6.17 -18.80
C CYS A 394 12.79 6.69 -17.40
N PHE A 395 13.68 5.97 -16.72
CA PHE A 395 14.27 6.36 -15.46
C PHE A 395 15.75 5.99 -15.42
N GLY A 396 16.60 6.99 -15.20
CA GLY A 396 18.01 6.77 -14.89
C GLY A 396 18.80 6.10 -16.02
N GLU A 397 19.21 6.88 -17.03
CA GLU A 397 20.48 6.56 -17.67
C GLU A 397 21.61 6.88 -16.68
N LYS A 398 22.58 5.97 -16.53
CA LYS A 398 23.87 6.30 -15.89
C LYS A 398 24.42 7.48 -16.66
N ALA A 399 24.31 8.67 -16.07
CA ALA A 399 24.81 9.90 -16.64
C ALA A 399 26.33 9.82 -16.73
N SER A 400 26.85 9.15 -17.76
CA SER A 400 28.28 9.15 -18.03
C SER A 400 28.70 10.37 -18.84
N THR A 401 27.83 11.07 -19.60
CA THR A 401 28.28 12.29 -20.32
C THR A 401 27.21 13.23 -20.94
N GLY A 402 25.90 12.93 -20.98
CA GLY A 402 24.92 13.72 -21.77
C GLY A 402 23.99 14.65 -20.98
N GLN A 403 23.73 15.86 -21.50
CA GLN A 403 22.61 16.73 -21.08
C GLN A 403 21.43 16.51 -22.04
N TYR A 404 20.29 16.01 -21.53
CA TYR A 404 19.07 15.84 -22.34
C TYR A 404 18.23 17.12 -22.33
N TRP A 405 17.55 17.37 -23.46
CA TRP A 405 16.68 18.52 -23.66
C TRP A 405 15.30 18.08 -24.13
N CYS A 406 14.25 18.72 -23.60
CA CYS A 406 12.89 18.39 -23.98
C CYS A 406 12.48 19.03 -25.30
N ASP A 407 12.04 18.24 -26.28
CA ASP A 407 11.63 18.74 -27.61
C ASP A 407 10.30 19.52 -27.62
N ILE A 408 9.60 19.60 -26.47
CA ILE A 408 8.36 20.39 -26.32
C ILE A 408 8.64 21.79 -25.80
N CYS A 409 9.34 21.89 -24.67
CA CYS A 409 9.58 23.16 -23.99
C CYS A 409 10.99 23.71 -24.21
N GLU A 410 11.88 22.94 -24.86
CA GLU A 410 13.27 23.32 -25.14
C GLU A 410 14.08 23.63 -23.86
N THR A 411 13.71 22.96 -22.76
CA THR A 411 14.43 23.09 -21.48
C THR A 411 15.11 21.77 -21.07
N ARG A 412 16.09 21.87 -20.18
CA ARG A 412 16.89 20.73 -19.71
C ARG A 412 16.04 19.71 -18.95
N LEU A 413 16.31 18.45 -19.21
CA LEU A 413 15.77 17.32 -18.45
C LEU A 413 16.67 17.01 -17.24
N ASN A 414 16.06 16.40 -16.21
CA ASN A 414 16.79 15.84 -15.10
C ASN A 414 16.75 14.30 -15.20
N PRO A 415 17.87 13.64 -15.56
CA PRO A 415 17.91 12.17 -15.71
C PRO A 415 17.61 11.40 -14.42
N SER A 416 17.66 12.06 -13.26
CA SER A 416 17.28 11.48 -11.97
C SER A 416 15.77 11.48 -11.71
N LYS A 417 14.97 12.03 -12.62
CA LYS A 417 13.49 12.04 -12.59
C LYS A 417 12.94 11.28 -13.79
N TYR A 418 11.66 10.92 -13.76
CA TYR A 418 11.00 10.35 -14.94
C TYR A 418 10.93 11.33 -16.11
N PHE A 419 11.14 10.82 -17.31
CA PHE A 419 10.93 11.48 -18.59
C PHE A 419 10.55 10.45 -19.64
N TYR A 420 9.97 10.89 -20.75
CA TYR A 420 9.66 10.01 -21.88
C TYR A 420 10.76 10.09 -22.93
N THR A 421 11.05 8.96 -23.56
CA THR A 421 11.99 8.85 -24.68
C THR A 421 11.35 8.12 -25.84
N CYS A 422 11.83 8.40 -27.06
CA CYS A 422 11.55 7.58 -28.22
C CYS A 422 12.89 7.13 -28.80
N GLU A 423 13.11 5.81 -28.87
CA GLU A 423 14.35 5.26 -29.41
C GLU A 423 14.47 5.52 -30.92
N ASP A 424 13.37 5.41 -31.67
CA ASP A 424 13.35 5.61 -33.11
C ASP A 424 13.62 7.07 -33.52
N CYS A 425 13.08 8.01 -32.75
CA CYS A 425 13.19 9.44 -33.04
C CYS A 425 14.35 10.12 -32.29
N ALA A 426 14.99 9.43 -31.33
CA ALA A 426 15.91 10.01 -30.35
C ALA A 426 15.34 11.24 -29.59
N SER A 427 14.01 11.36 -29.53
CA SER A 427 13.32 12.45 -28.85
C SER A 427 13.24 12.20 -27.35
N THR A 428 13.40 13.25 -26.56
CA THR A 428 13.21 13.20 -25.10
C THR A 428 12.24 14.29 -24.66
N LEU A 429 11.34 13.96 -23.72
CA LEU A 429 10.21 14.80 -23.35
C LEU A 429 9.99 14.77 -21.83
N HIS A 430 9.75 15.92 -21.19
CA HIS A 430 9.33 15.91 -19.79
C HIS A 430 7.95 15.26 -19.64
N VAL A 431 7.73 14.56 -18.52
CA VAL A 431 6.40 14.02 -18.17
C VAL A 431 5.33 15.11 -18.19
N HIS A 432 5.61 16.30 -17.64
CA HIS A 432 4.65 17.42 -17.61
C HIS A 432 4.44 18.12 -18.97
N CYS A 433 5.29 17.82 -19.97
CA CYS A 433 5.11 18.32 -21.33
C CYS A 433 4.19 17.39 -22.14
N VAL A 434 4.29 16.09 -21.88
CA VAL A 434 3.41 15.06 -22.47
C VAL A 434 2.03 15.10 -21.79
N HIS A 435 2.02 15.19 -20.46
CA HIS A 435 0.83 15.16 -19.63
C HIS A 435 0.64 16.47 -18.88
N LEU A 436 -0.59 16.95 -18.75
CA LEU A 436 -0.84 18.13 -17.92
C LEU A 436 -0.70 17.74 -16.44
N GLU A 437 0.25 18.38 -15.75
CA GLU A 437 0.49 18.14 -14.33
C GLU A 437 -0.79 18.30 -13.52
N GLY A 438 -1.17 17.25 -12.78
CA GLY A 438 -2.35 17.27 -11.94
C GLY A 438 -3.66 16.77 -12.57
N LEU A 439 -3.65 16.59 -13.89
CA LEU A 439 -4.85 16.46 -14.73
C LEU A 439 -4.71 15.36 -15.79
N LEU A 440 -3.73 14.47 -15.66
CA LEU A 440 -3.55 13.30 -16.53
C LEU A 440 -4.83 12.45 -16.63
N HIS A 441 -5.64 12.43 -15.57
CA HIS A 441 -6.79 11.55 -15.41
C HIS A 441 -8.10 12.25 -15.86
N VAL A 442 -7.99 13.43 -16.47
CA VAL A 442 -9.12 14.20 -17.03
C VAL A 442 -9.15 14.04 -18.55
N LYS A 443 -10.34 13.81 -19.12
CA LYS A 443 -10.50 13.64 -20.56
C LYS A 443 -10.36 15.00 -21.27
N PRO A 444 -9.68 15.09 -22.42
CA PRO A 444 -9.79 16.26 -23.29
C PRO A 444 -11.25 16.52 -23.68
N GLY A 445 -11.67 17.78 -23.66
CA GLY A 445 -13.05 18.24 -23.83
C GLY A 445 -13.92 18.09 -22.56
N ASN A 446 -13.40 17.50 -21.47
CA ASN A 446 -14.17 17.43 -20.23
C ASN A 446 -14.31 18.82 -19.61
N LYS A 447 -15.55 19.19 -19.33
CA LYS A 447 -15.90 20.41 -18.61
C LYS A 447 -16.10 20.10 -17.14
N PHE A 448 -15.49 20.88 -16.29
CA PHE A 448 -15.61 20.73 -14.84
C PHE A 448 -15.59 22.10 -14.18
N SER A 449 -16.03 22.18 -12.93
CA SER A 449 -15.87 23.41 -12.16
C SER A 449 -14.95 23.20 -10.97
N TYR A 450 -14.24 24.25 -10.57
CA TYR A 450 -13.37 24.31 -9.40
C TYR A 450 -13.57 25.67 -8.71
N PHE A 451 -13.97 25.67 -7.44
CA PHE A 451 -14.36 26.86 -6.68
C PHE A 451 -15.41 27.74 -7.39
N GLY A 452 -16.30 27.11 -8.16
CA GLY A 452 -17.36 27.82 -8.90
C GLY A 452 -16.94 28.31 -10.30
N TYR A 453 -15.66 28.27 -10.64
CA TYR A 453 -15.13 28.61 -11.95
C TYR A 453 -15.18 27.40 -12.89
N GLY A 454 -15.72 27.56 -14.10
CA GLY A 454 -15.71 26.50 -15.11
C GLY A 454 -14.40 26.44 -15.88
N PHE A 455 -13.96 25.22 -16.12
CA PHE A 455 -12.77 24.86 -16.86
C PHE A 455 -13.08 23.77 -17.88
N GLU A 456 -12.41 23.83 -19.02
CA GLU A 456 -12.42 22.79 -20.05
C GLU A 456 -10.98 22.39 -20.36
N MET A 457 -10.74 21.07 -20.40
CA MET A 457 -9.43 20.56 -20.78
C MET A 457 -9.29 20.57 -22.31
N VAL A 458 -8.42 21.42 -22.84
CA VAL A 458 -8.25 21.60 -24.28
C VAL A 458 -6.84 21.22 -24.73
N LEU A 459 -6.70 20.91 -26.02
CA LEU A 459 -5.41 20.63 -26.63
C LEU A 459 -4.64 21.94 -26.81
N GLY A 460 -3.39 21.98 -26.34
CA GLY A 460 -2.52 23.14 -26.54
C GLY A 460 -2.10 23.28 -28.00
N ASN A 461 -1.91 24.51 -28.49
CA ASN A 461 -1.33 24.78 -29.81
C ASN A 461 0.09 25.32 -29.66
N ARG A 462 1.09 24.72 -30.34
CA ARG A 462 2.49 25.19 -30.31
C ARG A 462 2.68 26.57 -30.95
N ILE A 463 1.76 27.01 -31.82
CA ILE A 463 1.84 28.29 -32.51
C ILE A 463 1.32 29.42 -31.62
N ASN A 464 0.16 29.23 -30.99
CA ASN A 464 -0.55 30.29 -30.27
C ASN A 464 -0.29 30.31 -28.75
N ARG A 465 0.54 29.37 -28.21
CA ARG A 465 0.88 29.15 -26.79
C ARG A 465 0.33 30.25 -25.86
N PRO A 466 -0.90 30.12 -25.35
CA PRO A 466 -1.52 31.20 -24.60
C PRO A 466 -0.75 31.44 -23.29
N ARG A 467 -0.82 32.66 -22.78
CA ARG A 467 -0.25 33.00 -21.47
C ARG A 467 -1.15 32.45 -20.37
N CYS A 468 -0.57 31.77 -19.40
CA CYS A 468 -1.26 31.31 -18.19
C CYS A 468 -1.59 32.52 -17.30
N GLU A 469 -2.80 32.56 -16.76
CA GLU A 469 -3.24 33.69 -15.90
C GLU A 469 -2.55 33.67 -14.52
N SER A 470 -2.21 32.48 -14.01
CA SER A 470 -1.68 32.36 -12.65
C SER A 470 -0.16 32.52 -12.60
N CYS A 471 0.58 31.80 -13.46
CA CYS A 471 2.05 31.86 -13.47
C CYS A 471 2.61 32.84 -14.50
N TYR A 472 1.78 33.41 -15.38
CA TYR A 472 2.18 34.35 -16.43
C TYR A 472 3.15 33.82 -17.49
N GLU A 473 3.46 32.52 -17.48
CA GLU A 473 4.27 31.83 -18.49
C GLU A 473 3.42 31.37 -19.69
N LEU A 474 4.08 31.09 -20.81
CA LEU A 474 3.41 30.51 -21.99
C LEU A 474 3.07 29.03 -21.73
N CYS A 475 1.83 28.64 -22.01
CA CYS A 475 1.37 27.26 -21.92
C CYS A 475 2.07 26.40 -23.00
N VAL A 476 3.15 25.72 -22.61
CA VAL A 476 3.96 24.86 -23.50
C VAL A 476 3.48 23.41 -23.57
N GLY A 477 2.65 22.98 -22.62
CA GLY A 477 2.18 21.60 -22.50
C GLY A 477 1.28 21.14 -23.64
N SER A 478 1.14 19.82 -23.78
CA SER A 478 0.27 19.23 -24.81
C SER A 478 -1.21 19.52 -24.58
N PHE A 479 -1.59 19.73 -23.33
CA PHE A 479 -2.93 20.10 -22.87
C PHE A 479 -2.86 21.36 -22.00
N LEU A 480 -3.96 22.09 -21.91
CA LEU A 480 -4.12 23.25 -21.03
C LEU A 480 -5.59 23.37 -20.62
N LEU A 481 -5.85 24.15 -19.57
CA LEU A 481 -7.22 24.45 -19.14
C LEU A 481 -7.65 25.79 -19.73
N SER A 482 -8.74 25.81 -20.48
CA SER A 482 -9.44 27.05 -20.80
C SER A 482 -10.52 27.31 -19.76
N THR A 483 -10.77 28.57 -19.43
CA THR A 483 -11.84 28.94 -18.51
C THR A 483 -13.10 29.40 -19.24
N ASP A 484 -14.20 29.55 -18.51
CA ASP A 484 -15.42 30.19 -19.03
C ASP A 484 -15.19 31.66 -19.43
N TYR A 485 -14.15 32.30 -18.89
CA TYR A 485 -13.74 33.63 -19.32
C TYR A 485 -12.89 33.54 -20.58
N LYS A 486 -13.30 34.33 -21.57
CA LYS A 486 -12.63 34.39 -22.87
C LYS A 486 -11.14 34.73 -22.70
N ASP A 487 -10.29 33.98 -23.40
CA ASP A 487 -8.84 34.16 -23.47
C ASP A 487 -8.08 33.97 -22.14
N MET A 488 -8.69 33.32 -21.13
CA MET A 488 -8.03 32.96 -19.87
C MET A 488 -7.72 31.47 -19.78
N TYR A 489 -6.50 31.15 -19.35
CA TYR A 489 -5.97 29.79 -19.34
C TYR A 489 -5.15 29.46 -18.09
N ALA A 490 -5.10 28.18 -17.74
CA ALA A 490 -4.20 27.64 -16.72
C ALA A 490 -3.37 26.48 -17.26
N CYS A 491 -2.08 26.44 -16.92
CA CYS A 491 -1.11 25.49 -17.51
C CYS A 491 -0.72 24.32 -16.59
N SER A 492 -1.26 24.25 -15.38
CA SER A 492 -1.03 23.15 -14.43
C SER A 492 -2.08 23.16 -13.33
N LYS A 493 -2.12 22.10 -12.53
CA LYS A 493 -2.92 22.05 -11.29
C LYS A 493 -2.50 23.08 -10.24
N SER A 494 -1.21 23.40 -10.13
CA SER A 494 -0.77 24.48 -9.24
C SER A 494 -1.34 25.83 -9.70
N CYS A 495 -1.31 26.10 -11.01
CA CYS A 495 -1.93 27.30 -11.58
C CYS A 495 -3.46 27.30 -11.42
N LEU A 496 -4.12 26.14 -11.48
CA LEU A 496 -5.54 26.01 -11.16
C LEU A 496 -5.84 26.35 -9.69
N TYR A 497 -4.96 25.96 -8.75
CA TYR A 497 -5.12 26.26 -7.33
C TYR A 497 -4.89 27.74 -7.01
N GLU A 498 -3.96 28.37 -7.70
CA GLU A 498 -3.63 29.79 -7.57
C GLU A 498 -4.48 30.68 -8.49
N PHE A 499 -5.47 30.10 -9.18
CA PHE A 499 -6.26 30.85 -10.15
C PHE A 499 -7.01 31.99 -9.45
N PRO A 500 -6.87 33.25 -9.94
CA PRO A 500 -7.34 34.43 -9.22
C PRO A 500 -8.85 34.35 -9.00
N GLN A 501 -9.23 34.24 -7.73
CA GLN A 501 -10.61 34.29 -7.28
C GLN A 501 -11.05 35.77 -7.30
N ARG A 502 -11.89 36.16 -8.26
CA ARG A 502 -12.45 37.51 -8.36
C ARG A 502 -13.70 37.67 -7.51
#